data_AF-A0A6M0R7F5-F1
#
_entry.id   AF-A0A6M0R7F5-F1
#
_cell.length_a   1.000
_cell.length_b   1.000
_cell.length_c   1.000
_cell.angle_alpha   90.00
_cell.angle_beta   90.00
_cell.angle_gamma   90.00
#
_symmetry.space_group_name_H-M   'P 1'
#
loop_
_entity.id
_entity.type
_entity.pdbx_description
1 polymer ?
#
loop_
_entity_poly.entity_id
_entity_poly.type
_entity_poly.pdbx_seq_one_letter_code
_entity_poly.pdbx_strand_id
1 'polypeptide(L)'
;MDKLVDTLKGYKSYNKNNPFLLKGMNRALDRIIKAVNCREKIVIYGYYDFDGIAAISLLLLVLKFLNADVEYFIPDYLDKDRNINSYYIKNHINFLGAGLIITVGCGVNSVEQVELCNKLDIDTIITDYHKCDSVLPNCIVVNPNQIGCSYPFKDLSASGVAHKLVEAMSLYYKMKCVNKFMDLVMLGTISNHNTIKEENLYILKQGLKALTNTNNYGLKALLKANNINKDNIDVYDLKSLTYSISKVTLPINKIDNARIVVELFTTTNEDRANQIAKYLKNEIYFNKHNKI
;
A
#
# COMPACT_ATOMS: atom_id res chain seq x y z
N MET A 1 -26.56 6.69 -6.53
CA MET A 1 -25.21 7.00 -7.04
C MET A 1 -25.11 8.45 -7.54
N ASP A 2 -26.10 8.98 -8.28
CA ASP A 2 -25.98 10.31 -8.93
C ASP A 2 -25.86 11.51 -7.98
N LYS A 3 -26.50 11.46 -6.79
CA LYS A 3 -26.39 12.57 -5.81
C LYS A 3 -25.00 12.71 -5.17
N LEU A 4 -24.20 11.64 -5.09
CA LEU A 4 -22.84 11.71 -4.52
C LEU A 4 -21.84 12.32 -5.52
N VAL A 5 -22.05 12.07 -6.81
CA VAL A 5 -21.23 12.58 -7.92
C VAL A 5 -21.44 14.09 -8.11
N ASP A 6 -22.67 14.58 -7.97
CA ASP A 6 -22.97 16.01 -8.11
C ASP A 6 -22.49 16.87 -6.92
N THR A 7 -22.41 16.29 -5.72
CA THR A 7 -21.94 17.01 -4.53
C THR A 7 -20.42 17.32 -4.59
N LEU A 8 -19.66 16.65 -5.46
CA LEU A 8 -18.21 16.74 -5.54
C LEU A 8 -17.68 17.65 -6.66
N LYS A 9 -18.56 18.25 -7.48
CA LYS A 9 -18.19 19.16 -8.58
C LYS A 9 -17.57 20.51 -8.10
N GLY A 10 -17.58 20.78 -6.80
CA GLY A 10 -17.05 22.02 -6.19
C GLY A 10 -15.65 21.94 -5.57
N TYR A 11 -14.98 20.78 -5.53
CA TYR A 11 -13.66 20.66 -4.88
C TYR A 11 -12.51 21.12 -5.80
N LYS A 12 -12.36 22.44 -5.99
CA LYS A 12 -11.11 23.05 -6.47
C LYS A 12 -10.28 23.55 -5.29
N SER A 13 -9.64 22.63 -4.59
CA SER A 13 -8.40 22.92 -3.86
C SER A 13 -7.28 22.43 -4.77
N TYR A 14 -6.43 23.33 -5.27
CA TYR A 14 -5.21 22.94 -5.96
C TYR A 14 -4.49 21.85 -5.11
N ASN A 15 -4.29 20.67 -5.71
CA ASN A 15 -3.49 19.52 -5.19
C ASN A 15 -4.20 18.29 -4.60
N LYS A 16 -5.52 18.08 -4.76
CA LYS A 16 -6.14 16.79 -4.42
C LYS A 16 -7.12 16.32 -5.48
N ASN A 17 -6.70 15.39 -6.34
CA ASN A 17 -7.57 14.83 -7.35
C ASN A 17 -8.58 13.87 -6.70
N ASN A 18 -9.83 13.94 -7.17
CA ASN A 18 -10.91 13.09 -6.68
C ASN A 18 -10.58 11.61 -6.98
N PRO A 19 -10.57 10.71 -5.97
CA PRO A 19 -10.23 9.30 -6.17
C PRO A 19 -11.17 8.60 -7.16
N PHE A 20 -12.43 9.06 -7.30
CA PHE A 20 -13.39 8.49 -8.24
C PHE A 20 -13.10 8.80 -9.72
N LEU A 21 -12.09 9.64 -10.00
CA LEU A 21 -11.54 9.79 -11.36
C LEU A 21 -10.63 8.61 -11.74
N LEU A 22 -10.17 7.80 -10.77
CA LEU A 22 -9.54 6.52 -11.09
C LEU A 22 -10.62 5.57 -11.61
N LYS A 23 -10.46 5.16 -12.87
CA LYS A 23 -11.33 4.15 -13.47
C LYS A 23 -11.29 2.88 -12.60
N GLY A 24 -12.46 2.29 -12.36
CA GLY A 24 -12.64 1.13 -11.48
C GLY A 24 -12.87 1.46 -10.00
N MET A 25 -12.60 2.68 -9.53
CA MET A 25 -12.67 3.03 -8.10
C MET A 25 -14.06 2.79 -7.48
N ASN A 26 -15.14 3.17 -8.16
CA ASN A 26 -16.51 2.94 -7.65
C ASN A 26 -16.79 1.44 -7.46
N ARG A 27 -16.45 0.62 -8.46
CA ARG A 27 -16.64 -0.84 -8.40
C ARG A 27 -15.77 -1.48 -7.31
N ALA A 28 -14.54 -1.01 -7.15
CA ALA A 28 -13.64 -1.47 -6.09
C ALA A 28 -14.21 -1.15 -4.71
N LEU A 29 -14.68 0.08 -4.50
CA LEU A 29 -15.32 0.51 -3.25
C LEU A 29 -16.55 -0.36 -2.92
N ASP A 30 -17.46 -0.54 -3.88
CA ASP A 30 -18.68 -1.35 -3.70
C ASP A 30 -18.33 -2.79 -3.31
N ARG A 31 -17.32 -3.38 -3.97
CA ARG A 31 -16.89 -4.75 -3.70
C ARG A 31 -16.23 -4.91 -2.33
N ILE A 32 -15.43 -3.92 -1.91
CA ILE A 32 -14.82 -3.90 -0.57
C ILE A 32 -15.89 -3.74 0.50
N ILE A 33 -16.86 -2.83 0.32
CA ILE A 33 -17.98 -2.66 1.25
C ILE A 33 -18.75 -3.98 1.41
N LYS A 34 -19.01 -4.69 0.31
CA LYS A 34 -19.62 -6.02 0.36
C LYS A 34 -18.79 -7.00 1.19
N ALA A 35 -17.48 -7.13 0.91
CA ALA A 35 -16.61 -8.03 1.67
C ALA A 35 -16.62 -7.73 3.17
N VAL A 36 -16.52 -6.44 3.55
CA VAL A 36 -16.54 -6.00 4.95
C VAL A 36 -17.87 -6.34 5.61
N ASN A 37 -19.00 -6.01 4.98
CA ASN A 37 -20.33 -6.24 5.54
C ASN A 37 -20.68 -7.73 5.64
N CYS A 38 -20.24 -8.53 4.68
CA CYS A 38 -20.48 -9.98 4.65
C CYS A 38 -19.42 -10.78 5.44
N ARG A 39 -18.43 -10.11 6.05
CA ARG A 39 -17.29 -10.75 6.73
C ARG A 39 -16.57 -11.77 5.84
N GLU A 40 -16.45 -11.47 4.57
CA GLU A 40 -15.62 -12.26 3.66
C GLU A 40 -14.15 -12.06 4.03
N LYS A 41 -13.35 -13.13 3.96
CA LYS A 41 -11.90 -13.03 4.14
C LYS A 41 -11.30 -12.22 2.99
N ILE A 42 -10.65 -11.11 3.33
CA ILE A 42 -9.90 -10.26 2.40
C ILE A 42 -8.41 -10.60 2.53
N VAL A 43 -7.73 -10.82 1.41
CA VAL A 43 -6.27 -10.97 1.37
C VAL A 43 -5.65 -9.82 0.58
N ILE A 44 -4.82 -9.01 1.23
CA ILE A 44 -4.02 -7.98 0.57
C ILE A 44 -2.76 -8.65 -0.01
N TYR A 45 -2.59 -8.62 -1.32
CA TYR A 45 -1.42 -9.20 -1.99
C TYR A 45 -0.46 -8.10 -2.46
N GLY A 46 0.81 -8.15 -2.05
CA GLY A 46 1.81 -7.19 -2.51
C GLY A 46 3.24 -7.67 -2.29
N TYR A 47 4.19 -7.03 -2.95
CA TYR A 47 5.60 -7.41 -2.90
C TYR A 47 6.35 -6.77 -1.72
N TYR A 48 7.56 -7.29 -1.46
CA TYR A 48 8.41 -6.92 -0.33
C TYR A 48 9.28 -5.66 -0.55
N ASP A 49 9.08 -4.91 -1.65
CA ASP A 49 9.63 -3.57 -1.76
C ASP A 49 8.91 -2.61 -0.80
N PHE A 50 9.57 -1.51 -0.45
CA PHE A 50 9.07 -0.65 0.62
C PHE A 50 7.77 0.08 0.27
N ASP A 51 7.53 0.39 -1.00
CA ASP A 51 6.27 0.97 -1.48
C ASP A 51 5.11 -0.03 -1.31
N GLY A 52 5.34 -1.28 -1.71
CA GLY A 52 4.43 -2.40 -1.47
C GLY A 52 4.13 -2.61 0.02
N ILE A 53 5.15 -2.69 0.87
CA ILE A 53 5.00 -2.85 2.33
C ILE A 53 4.20 -1.70 2.96
N ALA A 54 4.46 -0.46 2.55
CA ALA A 54 3.72 0.71 3.02
C ALA A 54 2.25 0.64 2.58
N ALA A 55 1.98 0.25 1.34
CA ALA A 55 0.62 0.07 0.82
C ALA A 55 -0.15 -1.06 1.55
N ILE A 56 0.50 -2.20 1.78
CA ILE A 56 -0.06 -3.32 2.56
C ILE A 56 -0.41 -2.84 3.97
N SER A 57 0.55 -2.20 4.66
CA SER A 57 0.37 -1.72 6.03
C SER A 57 -0.78 -0.72 6.15
N LEU A 58 -0.90 0.20 5.19
CA LEU A 58 -2.00 1.15 5.10
C LEU A 58 -3.36 0.47 4.98
N LEU A 59 -3.52 -0.42 3.99
CA LEU A 59 -4.78 -1.12 3.78
C LEU A 59 -5.13 -2.03 4.97
N LEU A 60 -4.14 -2.72 5.54
CA LEU A 60 -4.33 -3.58 6.69
C LEU A 60 -4.86 -2.79 7.89
N LEU A 61 -4.26 -1.62 8.19
CA LEU A 61 -4.71 -0.75 9.29
C LEU A 61 -6.13 -0.24 9.07
N VAL A 62 -6.47 0.18 7.85
CA VAL A 62 -7.78 0.74 7.52
C VAL A 62 -8.87 -0.35 7.52
N LEU A 63 -8.60 -1.51 6.92
CA LEU A 63 -9.55 -2.62 6.88
C LEU A 63 -9.79 -3.21 8.27
N LYS A 64 -8.75 -3.35 9.10
CA LYS A 64 -8.91 -3.73 10.51
C LYS A 64 -9.72 -2.70 11.30
N PHE A 65 -9.51 -1.41 11.05
CA PHE A 65 -10.32 -0.35 11.67
C PHE A 65 -11.81 -0.44 11.29
N LEU A 66 -12.11 -0.96 10.09
CA LEU A 66 -13.48 -1.21 9.63
C LEU A 66 -14.02 -2.59 10.06
N ASN A 67 -13.32 -3.30 10.95
CA ASN A 67 -13.63 -4.65 11.42
C ASN A 67 -13.75 -5.70 10.28
N ALA A 68 -13.00 -5.50 9.19
CA ALA A 68 -12.90 -6.50 8.14
C ALA A 68 -12.13 -7.74 8.62
N ASP A 69 -12.50 -8.91 8.13
CA ASP A 69 -11.66 -10.10 8.26
C ASP A 69 -10.55 -10.05 7.20
N VAL A 70 -9.39 -9.49 7.57
CA VAL A 70 -8.32 -9.16 6.63
C VAL A 70 -6.99 -9.77 7.04
N GLU A 71 -6.35 -10.40 6.07
CA GLU A 71 -4.97 -10.87 6.11
C GLU A 71 -4.17 -10.23 4.96
N TYR A 72 -2.86 -10.41 4.97
CA TYR A 72 -2.00 -10.02 3.87
C TYR A 72 -1.08 -11.16 3.45
N PHE A 73 -0.62 -11.12 2.21
CA PHE A 73 0.31 -12.08 1.66
C PHE A 73 1.43 -11.35 0.91
N ILE A 74 2.66 -11.67 1.27
CA ILE A 74 3.89 -11.24 0.58
C ILE A 74 4.57 -12.49 0.03
N PRO A 75 4.73 -12.62 -1.30
CA PRO A 75 5.41 -13.75 -1.91
C PRO A 75 6.90 -13.77 -1.56
N ASP A 76 7.52 -14.95 -1.60
CA ASP A 76 8.95 -15.13 -1.31
C ASP A 76 9.89 -14.76 -2.47
N TYR A 77 9.33 -14.40 -3.62
CA TYR A 77 10.09 -13.94 -4.78
C TYR A 77 9.44 -12.69 -5.35
N LEU A 78 10.23 -11.88 -6.05
CA LEU A 78 9.73 -10.72 -6.79
C LEU A 78 9.62 -11.07 -8.27
N ASP A 79 8.39 -11.13 -8.78
CA ASP A 79 8.13 -11.27 -10.20
C ASP A 79 8.58 -10.01 -10.96
N LYS A 80 9.36 -10.18 -12.03
CA LYS A 80 9.89 -9.05 -12.81
C LYS A 80 8.77 -8.21 -13.42
N ASP A 81 7.69 -8.86 -13.84
CA ASP A 81 6.53 -8.23 -14.47
C ASP A 81 5.45 -7.87 -13.44
N ARG A 82 5.76 -8.01 -12.15
CA ARG A 82 4.87 -7.72 -11.02
C ARG A 82 3.56 -8.50 -11.12
N ASN A 83 3.58 -9.72 -11.65
CA ASN A 83 2.39 -10.56 -11.72
C ASN A 83 2.05 -11.20 -10.37
N ILE A 84 0.79 -11.53 -10.10
CA ILE A 84 0.45 -12.43 -9.00
C ILE A 84 0.76 -13.88 -9.42
N ASN A 85 0.95 -14.79 -8.46
CA ASN A 85 1.42 -16.15 -8.76
C ASN A 85 0.36 -17.23 -8.50
N SER A 86 0.12 -18.09 -9.49
CA SER A 86 -0.84 -19.21 -9.43
C SER A 86 -0.59 -20.21 -8.31
N TYR A 87 0.67 -20.50 -7.98
CA TYR A 87 1.03 -21.38 -6.87
C TYR A 87 0.58 -20.77 -5.53
N TYR A 88 0.82 -19.48 -5.29
CA TYR A 88 0.37 -18.83 -4.06
C TYR A 88 -1.15 -18.68 -3.99
N ILE A 89 -1.81 -18.41 -5.12
CA ILE A 89 -3.27 -18.40 -5.19
C ILE A 89 -3.84 -19.74 -4.72
N LYS A 90 -3.35 -20.86 -5.26
CA LYS A 90 -3.86 -22.20 -4.92
C LYS A 90 -3.50 -22.66 -3.51
N ASN A 91 -2.23 -22.50 -3.12
CA ASN A 91 -1.68 -23.17 -1.94
C ASN A 91 -1.70 -22.30 -0.67
N HIS A 92 -1.89 -20.98 -0.81
CA HIS A 92 -1.92 -20.07 0.34
C HIS A 92 -3.21 -19.28 0.39
N ILE A 93 -3.54 -18.52 -0.65
CA ILE A 93 -4.67 -17.59 -0.62
C ILE A 93 -6.01 -18.34 -0.57
N ASN A 94 -6.19 -19.35 -1.42
CA ASN A 94 -7.37 -20.20 -1.40
C ASN A 94 -7.48 -21.00 -0.09
N PHE A 95 -6.34 -21.47 0.45
CA PHE A 95 -6.31 -22.20 1.73
C PHE A 95 -6.75 -21.32 2.91
N LEU A 96 -6.50 -20.00 2.86
CA LEU A 96 -7.00 -19.04 3.84
C LEU A 96 -8.52 -18.79 3.75
N GLY A 97 -9.20 -19.35 2.73
CA GLY A 97 -10.62 -19.14 2.48
C GLY A 97 -10.93 -17.72 1.98
N ALA A 98 -10.00 -17.10 1.24
CA ALA A 98 -10.16 -15.75 0.72
C ALA A 98 -11.37 -15.66 -0.22
N GLY A 99 -12.30 -14.73 0.07
CA GLY A 99 -13.37 -14.37 -0.87
C GLY A 99 -13.00 -13.18 -1.76
N LEU A 100 -12.00 -12.38 -1.35
CA LEU A 100 -11.52 -11.22 -2.09
C LEU A 100 -10.00 -11.08 -1.96
N ILE A 101 -9.32 -10.91 -3.09
CA ILE A 101 -7.94 -10.43 -3.15
C ILE A 101 -7.93 -8.95 -3.52
N ILE A 102 -7.14 -8.15 -2.79
CA ILE A 102 -6.81 -6.77 -3.16
C ILE A 102 -5.30 -6.71 -3.41
N THR A 103 -4.88 -6.58 -4.66
CA THR A 103 -3.45 -6.43 -4.97
C THR A 103 -3.00 -4.99 -4.75
N VAL A 104 -1.74 -4.79 -4.38
CA VAL A 104 -1.10 -3.46 -4.27
C VAL A 104 0.21 -3.41 -5.06
N GLY A 105 0.30 -2.49 -6.02
CA GLY A 105 1.48 -2.27 -6.85
C GLY A 105 1.82 -3.46 -7.76
N CYS A 106 0.86 -4.34 -8.03
CA CYS A 106 1.07 -5.53 -8.84
C CYS A 106 -0.25 -6.07 -9.42
N GLY A 107 -0.13 -6.98 -10.38
CA GLY A 107 -1.24 -7.78 -10.90
C GLY A 107 -1.86 -7.27 -12.19
N VAL A 108 -1.56 -6.04 -12.66
CA VAL A 108 -2.27 -5.45 -13.81
C VAL A 108 -2.13 -6.23 -15.12
N ASN A 109 -1.10 -7.05 -15.27
CA ASN A 109 -0.88 -7.92 -16.43
C ASN A 109 -1.13 -9.42 -16.13
N SER A 110 -1.69 -9.76 -14.96
CA SER A 110 -1.87 -11.14 -14.50
C SER A 110 -3.16 -11.79 -14.99
N VAL A 111 -3.35 -11.84 -16.31
CA VAL A 111 -4.61 -12.30 -16.94
C VAL A 111 -4.94 -13.74 -16.54
N GLU A 112 -3.99 -14.66 -16.68
CA GLU A 112 -4.21 -16.08 -16.38
C GLU A 112 -4.44 -16.34 -14.89
N GLN A 113 -3.76 -15.59 -14.03
CA GLN A 113 -3.83 -15.77 -12.59
C GLN A 113 -5.13 -15.21 -12.01
N VAL A 114 -5.63 -14.10 -12.54
CA VAL A 114 -6.98 -13.61 -12.22
C VAL A 114 -8.04 -14.59 -12.71
N GLU A 115 -7.87 -15.20 -13.88
CA GLU A 115 -8.80 -16.22 -14.37
C GLU A 115 -8.79 -17.47 -13.47
N LEU A 116 -7.64 -17.82 -12.89
CA LEU A 116 -7.57 -18.84 -11.85
C LEU A 116 -8.29 -18.43 -10.57
N CYS A 117 -8.16 -17.18 -10.11
CA CYS A 117 -8.94 -16.67 -8.97
C CYS A 117 -10.45 -16.81 -9.23
N ASN A 118 -10.92 -16.40 -10.41
CA ASN A 118 -12.32 -16.53 -10.82
C ASN A 118 -12.81 -17.98 -10.77
N LYS A 119 -12.00 -18.95 -11.21
CA LYS A 119 -12.32 -20.39 -11.14
C LYS A 119 -12.36 -20.95 -9.72
N LEU A 120 -11.76 -20.25 -8.76
CA LEU A 120 -11.75 -20.62 -7.34
C LEU A 120 -12.78 -19.80 -6.53
N ASP A 121 -13.67 -19.06 -7.21
CA ASP A 121 -14.64 -18.16 -6.59
C ASP A 121 -14.00 -17.06 -5.71
N ILE A 122 -12.79 -16.63 -6.08
CA ILE A 122 -12.06 -15.55 -5.42
C ILE A 122 -12.11 -14.30 -6.28
N ASP A 123 -12.85 -13.29 -5.84
CA ASP A 123 -12.88 -12.01 -6.54
C ASP A 123 -11.51 -11.30 -6.43
N THR A 124 -11.15 -10.53 -7.45
CA THR A 124 -9.89 -9.76 -7.46
C THR A 124 -10.14 -8.28 -7.72
N ILE A 125 -9.52 -7.43 -6.91
CA ILE A 125 -9.35 -5.99 -7.16
C ILE A 125 -7.86 -5.74 -7.35
N ILE A 126 -7.49 -5.26 -8.52
CA ILE A 126 -6.12 -4.84 -8.81
C ILE A 126 -5.96 -3.38 -8.45
N THR A 127 -5.07 -3.05 -7.52
CA THR A 127 -4.59 -1.66 -7.34
C THR A 127 -3.13 -1.59 -7.76
N ASP A 128 -2.85 -0.86 -8.84
CA ASP A 128 -1.54 -0.86 -9.48
C ASP A 128 -1.27 0.51 -10.11
N TYR A 129 -0.03 0.76 -10.50
CA TYR A 129 0.40 1.96 -11.20
C TYR A 129 1.33 1.66 -12.38
N HIS A 130 1.70 0.40 -12.60
CA HIS A 130 2.51 0.00 -13.74
C HIS A 130 1.79 0.21 -15.08
N LYS A 131 2.55 0.21 -16.18
CA LYS A 131 1.99 0.25 -17.53
C LYS A 131 1.13 -0.99 -17.77
N CYS A 132 -0.03 -0.79 -18.36
CA CYS A 132 -0.96 -1.85 -18.70
C CYS A 132 -0.69 -2.37 -20.11
N ASP A 133 -0.75 -3.68 -20.28
CA ASP A 133 -0.78 -4.30 -21.60
C ASP A 133 -2.12 -4.08 -22.31
N SER A 134 -2.22 -4.53 -23.56
CA SER A 134 -3.44 -4.36 -24.37
C SER A 134 -4.64 -5.13 -23.82
N VAL A 135 -4.40 -6.26 -23.15
CA VAL A 135 -5.41 -7.11 -22.55
C VAL A 135 -5.32 -6.98 -21.04
N LEU A 136 -6.40 -6.50 -20.41
CA LEU A 136 -6.51 -6.42 -18.97
C LEU A 136 -7.12 -7.69 -18.38
N PRO A 137 -6.73 -8.09 -17.15
CA PRO A 137 -7.37 -9.18 -16.44
C PRO A 137 -8.87 -8.95 -16.23
N ASN A 138 -9.67 -10.01 -16.29
CA ASN A 138 -11.12 -9.96 -16.13
C ASN A 138 -11.52 -9.77 -14.64
N CYS A 139 -11.27 -8.57 -14.11
CA CYS A 139 -11.57 -8.18 -12.75
C CYS A 139 -11.71 -6.66 -12.60
N ILE A 140 -11.78 -6.15 -11.37
CA ILE A 140 -11.80 -4.70 -11.12
C ILE A 140 -10.36 -4.19 -11.12
N VAL A 141 -10.04 -3.23 -12.00
CA VAL A 141 -8.70 -2.61 -12.08
C VAL A 141 -8.76 -1.14 -11.69
N VAL A 142 -7.97 -0.75 -10.70
CA VAL A 142 -7.72 0.61 -10.25
C VAL A 142 -6.26 0.95 -10.51
N ASN A 143 -6.00 1.50 -11.69
CA ASN A 143 -4.67 1.93 -12.12
C ASN A 143 -4.77 3.26 -12.88
N PRO A 144 -3.97 4.31 -12.55
CA PRO A 144 -3.99 5.56 -13.29
C PRO A 144 -3.53 5.40 -14.74
N ASN A 145 -2.66 4.43 -15.04
CA ASN A 145 -2.08 4.16 -16.35
C ASN A 145 -2.92 3.22 -17.24
N GLN A 146 -4.08 2.74 -16.77
CA GLN A 146 -4.99 1.95 -17.61
C GLN A 146 -5.61 2.79 -18.72
N ILE A 147 -5.85 2.16 -19.87
CA ILE A 147 -6.46 2.80 -21.03
C ILE A 147 -7.86 3.33 -20.67
N GLY A 148 -8.10 4.60 -21.02
CA GLY A 148 -9.36 5.30 -20.75
C GLY A 148 -9.55 5.79 -19.31
N CYS A 149 -8.51 5.76 -18.46
CA CYS A 149 -8.57 6.37 -17.14
C CYS A 149 -8.34 7.90 -17.22
N SER A 150 -9.34 8.66 -16.77
CA SER A 150 -9.32 10.14 -16.77
C SER A 150 -8.56 10.75 -15.59
N TYR A 151 -8.02 9.92 -14.69
CA TYR A 151 -7.26 10.42 -13.55
C TYR A 151 -6.03 11.22 -14.02
N PRO A 152 -5.89 12.49 -13.62
CA PRO A 152 -4.95 13.41 -14.29
C PRO A 152 -3.48 13.13 -13.95
N PHE A 153 -3.17 12.61 -12.76
CA PHE A 153 -1.80 12.36 -12.33
C PHE A 153 -1.43 10.88 -12.47
N LYS A 154 -0.48 10.58 -13.37
CA LYS A 154 -0.13 9.20 -13.78
C LYS A 154 1.03 8.56 -13.03
N ASP A 155 1.76 9.36 -12.24
CA ASP A 155 3.00 8.97 -11.58
C ASP A 155 2.77 8.66 -10.08
N LEU A 156 1.61 8.09 -9.73
CA LEU A 156 1.34 7.60 -8.38
C LEU A 156 2.19 6.35 -8.10
N SER A 157 2.63 6.20 -6.85
CA SER A 157 3.22 4.99 -6.29
C SER A 157 2.14 3.96 -5.91
N ALA A 158 2.52 2.73 -5.54
CA ALA A 158 1.58 1.73 -5.02
C ALA A 158 0.87 2.24 -3.77
N SER A 159 1.62 2.82 -2.83
CA SER A 159 1.08 3.47 -1.64
C SER A 159 0.19 4.67 -1.97
N GLY A 160 0.48 5.41 -3.05
CA GLY A 160 -0.34 6.49 -3.58
C GLY A 160 -1.70 6.02 -4.10
N VAL A 161 -1.73 4.92 -4.89
CA VAL A 161 -2.99 4.32 -5.37
C VAL A 161 -3.78 3.71 -4.21
N ALA A 162 -3.12 3.00 -3.29
CA ALA A 162 -3.75 2.47 -2.08
C ALA A 162 -4.35 3.60 -1.22
N HIS A 163 -3.65 4.73 -1.09
CA HIS A 163 -4.19 5.91 -0.42
C HIS A 163 -5.45 6.44 -1.10
N LYS A 164 -5.52 6.48 -2.43
CA LYS A 164 -6.73 6.88 -3.16
C LYS A 164 -7.91 5.94 -2.90
N LEU A 165 -7.65 4.63 -2.79
CA LEU A 165 -8.66 3.65 -2.40
C LEU A 165 -9.15 3.93 -0.97
N VAL A 166 -8.24 4.18 -0.03
CA VAL A 166 -8.58 4.57 1.34
C VAL A 166 -9.34 5.89 1.39
N GLU A 167 -9.03 6.88 0.54
CA GLU A 167 -9.81 8.12 0.43
C GLU A 167 -11.25 7.85 0.01
N ALA A 168 -11.47 6.96 -0.97
CA ALA A 168 -12.81 6.57 -1.38
C ALA A 168 -13.58 5.88 -0.24
N MET A 169 -12.93 4.96 0.48
CA MET A 169 -13.49 4.31 1.67
C MET A 169 -13.79 5.32 2.79
N SER A 170 -12.89 6.28 3.01
CA SER A 170 -13.03 7.36 3.99
C SER A 170 -14.26 8.21 3.73
N LEU A 171 -14.53 8.53 2.47
CA LEU A 171 -15.70 9.31 2.08
C LEU A 171 -16.99 8.54 2.33
N TYR A 172 -17.01 7.24 2.02
CA TYR A 172 -18.17 6.37 2.25
C TYR A 172 -18.47 6.18 3.75
N TYR A 173 -17.46 5.76 4.52
CA TYR A 173 -17.59 5.50 5.96
C TYR A 173 -17.49 6.76 6.83
N LYS A 174 -17.32 7.95 6.22
CA LYS A 174 -17.16 9.25 6.89
C LYS A 174 -16.03 9.25 7.94
N MET A 175 -14.92 8.60 7.61
CA MET A 175 -13.75 8.49 8.49
C MET A 175 -13.07 9.86 8.64
N LYS A 176 -12.76 10.27 9.87
CA LYS A 176 -12.10 11.56 10.15
C LYS A 176 -10.57 11.49 10.21
N CYS A 177 -10.01 10.28 10.33
CA CYS A 177 -8.63 10.10 10.75
C CYS A 177 -7.70 9.49 9.68
N VAL A 178 -8.11 9.43 8.41
CA VAL A 178 -7.31 8.83 7.33
C VAL A 178 -5.99 9.58 7.08
N ASN A 179 -5.99 10.90 7.23
CA ASN A 179 -4.79 11.72 7.05
C ASN A 179 -3.65 11.34 8.02
N LYS A 180 -3.94 10.61 9.11
CA LYS A 180 -2.90 10.16 10.06
C LYS A 180 -1.93 9.13 9.45
N PHE A 181 -2.31 8.49 8.36
CA PHE A 181 -1.50 7.50 7.66
C PHE A 181 -0.68 8.09 6.50
N MET A 182 -0.72 9.43 6.32
CA MET A 182 0.03 10.10 5.26
C MET A 182 1.54 9.95 5.41
N ASP A 183 2.02 9.67 6.62
CA ASP A 183 3.42 9.34 6.89
C ASP A 183 3.85 8.06 6.16
N LEU A 184 3.06 6.97 6.26
CA LEU A 184 3.29 5.72 5.54
C LEU A 184 3.18 5.92 4.02
N VAL A 185 2.15 6.65 3.57
CA VAL A 185 1.96 6.93 2.12
C VAL A 185 3.13 7.70 1.55
N MET A 186 3.63 8.70 2.27
CA MET A 186 4.82 9.44 1.88
C MET A 186 6.05 8.54 1.82
N LEU A 187 6.31 7.75 2.87
CA LEU A 187 7.47 6.87 2.92
C LEU A 187 7.48 5.86 1.77
N GLY A 188 6.33 5.27 1.43
CA GLY A 188 6.21 4.42 0.25
C GLY A 188 6.49 5.20 -1.05
N THR A 189 5.87 6.36 -1.22
CA THR A 189 6.02 7.21 -2.41
C THR A 189 7.46 7.64 -2.68
N ILE A 190 8.21 8.04 -1.66
CA ILE A 190 9.60 8.49 -1.82
C ILE A 190 10.60 7.34 -1.91
N SER A 191 10.20 6.13 -1.52
CA SER A 191 11.06 4.94 -1.62
C SER A 191 11.20 4.45 -3.05
N ASN A 192 10.21 4.82 -3.86
CA ASN A 192 10.15 4.54 -5.27
C ASN A 192 10.77 5.71 -6.05
N HIS A 193 11.23 5.47 -7.27
CA HIS A 193 11.88 6.48 -8.11
C HIS A 193 10.89 7.45 -8.78
N ASN A 194 9.71 7.65 -8.18
CA ASN A 194 8.68 8.53 -8.72
C ASN A 194 9.12 10.00 -8.67
N THR A 195 8.55 10.80 -9.57
CA THR A 195 8.80 12.23 -9.61
C THR A 195 8.07 12.91 -8.46
N ILE A 196 8.78 13.71 -7.66
CA ILE A 196 8.18 14.52 -6.59
C ILE A 196 7.62 15.81 -7.18
N LYS A 197 6.49 15.68 -7.88
CA LYS A 197 5.71 16.79 -8.46
C LYS A 197 4.22 16.58 -8.16
N GLU A 198 3.43 17.64 -8.31
CA GLU A 198 1.96 17.60 -8.21
C GLU A 198 1.46 16.81 -6.98
N GLU A 199 0.73 15.70 -7.18
CA GLU A 199 0.19 14.90 -6.06
C GLU A 199 1.27 14.24 -5.21
N ASN A 200 2.39 13.79 -5.79
CA ASN A 200 3.49 13.26 -4.99
C ASN A 200 4.15 14.34 -4.12
N LEU A 201 4.23 15.58 -4.61
CA LEU A 201 4.70 16.72 -3.80
C LEU A 201 3.70 17.04 -2.68
N TYR A 202 2.40 16.92 -2.94
CA TYR A 202 1.38 17.06 -1.91
C TYR A 202 1.50 15.95 -0.86
N ILE A 203 1.65 14.69 -1.28
CA ILE A 203 1.87 13.54 -0.41
C ILE A 203 3.08 13.78 0.49
N LEU A 204 4.21 14.23 -0.07
CA LEU A 204 5.40 14.58 0.69
C LEU A 204 5.12 15.65 1.77
N LYS A 205 4.47 16.75 1.39
CA LYS A 205 4.16 17.85 2.32
C LYS A 205 3.22 17.42 3.45
N GLN A 206 2.19 16.62 3.15
CA GLN A 206 1.26 16.14 4.18
C GLN A 206 1.86 15.03 5.02
N GLY A 207 2.64 14.13 4.42
CA GLY A 207 3.32 13.05 5.11
C GLY A 207 4.37 13.55 6.09
N LEU A 208 5.12 14.59 5.76
CA LEU A 208 6.04 15.24 6.69
C LEU A 208 5.31 15.77 7.93
N LYS A 209 4.19 16.48 7.72
CA LYS A 209 3.36 16.98 8.83
C LYS A 209 2.79 15.84 9.68
N ALA A 210 2.37 14.76 9.04
CA ALA A 210 1.87 13.56 9.74
C ALA A 210 2.99 12.86 10.51
N LEU A 211 4.19 12.76 9.94
CA LEU A 211 5.35 12.09 10.56
C LEU A 211 5.82 12.82 11.81
N THR A 212 5.92 14.15 11.78
CA THR A 212 6.27 14.97 12.96
C THR A 212 5.29 14.76 14.12
N ASN A 213 4.02 14.48 13.81
CA ASN A 213 2.95 14.26 14.78
C ASN A 213 2.48 12.80 14.84
N THR A 214 3.30 11.85 14.38
CA THR A 214 2.83 10.48 14.18
C THR A 214 2.51 9.82 15.51
N ASN A 215 1.47 8.98 15.51
CA ASN A 215 1.15 8.08 16.61
C ASN A 215 1.53 6.62 16.30
N ASN A 216 2.16 6.37 15.15
CA ASN A 216 2.64 5.05 14.79
C ASN A 216 3.88 4.69 15.63
N TYR A 217 3.76 3.68 16.50
CA TYR A 217 4.85 3.24 17.36
C TYR A 217 6.08 2.80 16.54
N GLY A 218 5.88 2.14 15.41
CA GLY A 218 6.96 1.72 14.52
C GLY A 218 7.75 2.88 13.94
N LEU A 219 7.06 3.92 13.46
CA LEU A 219 7.72 5.12 12.93
C LEU A 219 8.47 5.87 14.03
N LYS A 220 7.88 6.02 15.23
CA LYS A 220 8.57 6.60 16.39
C LYS A 220 9.86 5.82 16.73
N ALA A 221 9.76 4.50 16.76
CA ALA A 221 10.89 3.61 17.06
C ALA A 221 11.99 3.71 15.99
N LEU A 222 11.63 3.81 14.70
CA LEU A 222 12.59 3.98 13.61
C LEU A 222 13.31 5.33 13.67
N LEU A 223 12.59 6.43 13.89
CA LEU A 223 13.20 7.75 14.03
C LEU A 223 14.21 7.76 15.19
N LYS A 224 13.80 7.21 16.34
CA LYS A 224 14.66 7.05 17.53
C LYS A 224 15.88 6.18 17.23
N ALA A 225 15.69 5.02 16.59
CA ALA A 225 16.77 4.10 16.27
C ALA A 225 17.79 4.74 15.31
N ASN A 226 17.37 5.61 14.40
CA ASN A 226 18.24 6.28 13.44
C ASN A 226 18.75 7.66 13.92
N ASN A 227 18.47 8.05 15.17
CA ASN A 227 18.81 9.37 15.72
C ASN A 227 18.27 10.54 14.89
N ILE A 228 17.12 10.38 14.24
CA ILE A 228 16.48 11.42 13.44
C ILE A 228 15.63 12.30 14.37
N ASN A 229 15.88 13.60 14.36
CA ASN A 229 15.09 14.55 15.13
C ASN A 229 13.74 14.79 14.44
N LYS A 230 12.64 14.37 15.09
CA LYS A 230 11.28 14.51 14.56
C LYS A 230 10.85 15.96 14.29
N ASP A 231 11.46 16.93 14.98
CA ASP A 231 11.11 18.35 14.88
C ASP A 231 11.84 19.05 13.72
N ASN A 232 12.82 18.38 13.11
CA ASN A 232 13.60 18.90 11.99
C ASN A 232 13.98 17.78 11.01
N ILE A 233 12.97 17.10 10.47
CA ILE A 233 13.15 16.04 9.45
C ILE A 233 13.33 16.70 8.08
N ASP A 234 14.43 16.39 7.41
CA ASP A 234 14.64 16.80 6.03
C ASP A 234 14.43 15.65 5.02
N VAL A 235 14.55 15.96 3.73
CA VAL A 235 14.37 14.97 2.65
C VAL A 235 15.50 13.92 2.65
N TYR A 236 16.70 14.26 3.14
CA TYR A 236 17.82 13.33 3.22
C TYR A 236 17.57 12.28 4.30
N ASP A 237 17.07 12.68 5.47
CA ASP A 237 16.67 11.77 6.55
C ASP A 237 15.63 10.75 6.05
N LEU A 238 14.61 11.25 5.34
CA LEU A 238 13.57 10.41 4.78
C LEU A 238 14.13 9.41 3.77
N LYS A 239 14.97 9.85 2.83
CA LYS A 239 15.61 8.98 1.84
C LYS A 239 16.54 7.96 2.50
N SER A 240 17.26 8.36 3.54
CA SER A 240 18.13 7.47 4.30
C SER A 240 17.33 6.38 5.01
N LEU A 241 16.19 6.75 5.60
CA LEU A 241 15.28 5.81 6.26
C LEU A 241 14.67 4.81 5.26
N THR A 242 14.14 5.29 4.13
CA THR A 242 13.54 4.41 3.12
C THR A 242 14.57 3.49 2.50
N TYR A 243 15.76 4.01 2.16
CA TYR A 243 16.86 3.20 1.64
C TYR A 243 17.34 2.12 2.62
N SER A 244 17.43 2.48 3.91
CA SER A 244 17.81 1.57 4.98
C SER A 244 16.84 0.40 5.11
N ILE A 245 15.53 0.66 5.06
CA ILE A 245 14.52 -0.40 5.12
C ILE A 245 14.54 -1.26 3.85
N SER A 246 14.61 -0.64 2.67
CA SER A 246 14.70 -1.38 1.40
C SER A 246 15.90 -2.35 1.37
N LYS A 247 17.03 -1.99 1.99
CA LYS A 247 18.20 -2.88 2.09
C LYS A 247 17.99 -4.16 2.88
N VAL A 248 17.07 -4.16 3.83
CA VAL A 248 16.79 -5.35 4.66
C VAL A 248 15.62 -6.17 4.16
N THR A 249 14.74 -5.61 3.32
CA THR A 249 13.56 -6.32 2.79
C THR A 249 13.73 -6.84 1.36
N LEU A 250 14.55 -6.21 0.52
CA LEU A 250 14.73 -6.61 -0.88
C LEU A 250 15.51 -7.91 -1.12
N PRO A 251 16.51 -8.30 -0.31
CA PRO A 251 17.20 -9.57 -0.52
C PRO A 251 16.22 -10.75 -0.44
N ILE A 252 16.27 -11.66 -1.44
CA ILE A 252 15.35 -12.80 -1.57
C ILE A 252 15.34 -13.69 -0.31
N ASN A 253 16.46 -13.79 0.40
CA ASN A 253 16.56 -14.56 1.65
C ASN A 253 16.06 -13.82 2.90
N LYS A 254 15.50 -12.61 2.77
CA LYS A 254 15.06 -11.75 3.89
C LYS A 254 13.58 -11.35 3.78
N ILE A 255 12.72 -12.18 3.18
CA ILE A 255 11.27 -11.91 3.10
C ILE A 255 10.63 -11.81 4.49
N ASP A 256 11.16 -12.56 5.47
CA ASP A 256 10.71 -12.43 6.86
C ASP A 256 10.88 -10.99 7.38
N ASN A 257 11.89 -10.25 6.90
CA ASN A 257 12.03 -8.84 7.24
C ASN A 257 10.91 -7.98 6.67
N ALA A 258 10.35 -8.32 5.50
CA ALA A 258 9.20 -7.59 4.96
C ALA A 258 7.98 -7.75 5.88
N ARG A 259 7.73 -8.96 6.38
CA ARG A 259 6.66 -9.24 7.36
C ARG A 259 6.91 -8.54 8.69
N ILE A 260 8.16 -8.53 9.15
CA ILE A 260 8.60 -7.79 10.35
C ILE A 260 8.36 -6.28 10.19
N VAL A 261 8.58 -5.72 8.99
CA VAL A 261 8.33 -4.29 8.72
C VAL A 261 6.83 -3.99 8.65
N VAL A 262 6.02 -4.89 8.08
CA VAL A 262 4.55 -4.76 8.18
C VAL A 262 4.11 -4.80 9.66
N GLU A 263 4.66 -5.71 10.46
CA GLU A 263 4.38 -5.76 11.91
C GLU A 263 4.79 -4.45 12.59
N LEU A 264 5.98 -3.93 12.28
CA LEU A 264 6.47 -2.66 12.82
C LEU A 264 5.49 -1.51 12.59
N PHE A 265 4.94 -1.39 11.37
CA PHE A 265 4.02 -0.30 11.04
C PHE A 265 2.59 -0.53 11.52
N THR A 266 2.23 -1.76 11.89
CA THR A 266 0.85 -2.09 12.28
C THR A 266 0.67 -2.50 13.74
N THR A 267 1.76 -2.66 14.48
CA THR A 267 1.73 -3.00 15.91
C THR A 267 1.15 -1.87 16.77
N THR A 268 0.42 -2.27 17.81
CA THR A 268 -0.11 -1.40 18.86
C THR A 268 0.74 -1.45 20.14
N ASN A 269 1.88 -2.17 20.12
CA ASN A 269 2.78 -2.32 21.26
C ASN A 269 4.09 -1.56 21.02
N GLU A 270 4.35 -0.56 21.85
CA GLU A 270 5.54 0.30 21.77
C GLU A 270 6.85 -0.47 22.00
N ASP A 271 6.89 -1.40 22.96
CA ASP A 271 8.07 -2.22 23.22
C ASP A 271 8.38 -3.14 22.04
N ARG A 272 7.35 -3.73 21.45
CA ARG A 272 7.50 -4.56 20.24
C ARG A 272 8.04 -3.74 19.07
N ALA A 273 7.52 -2.52 18.87
CA ALA A 273 8.03 -1.60 17.86
C ALA A 273 9.52 -1.26 18.09
N ASN A 274 9.92 -0.98 19.34
CA ASN A 274 11.30 -0.71 19.70
C ASN A 274 12.22 -1.93 19.47
N GLN A 275 11.76 -3.14 19.78
CA GLN A 275 12.50 -4.38 19.51
C GLN A 275 12.73 -4.58 18.01
N ILE A 276 11.68 -4.45 17.21
CA ILE A 276 11.77 -4.60 15.76
C ILE A 276 12.69 -3.54 15.15
N ALA A 277 12.54 -2.26 15.54
CA ALA A 277 13.38 -1.18 15.01
C ALA A 277 14.87 -1.42 15.34
N LYS A 278 15.19 -1.90 16.54
CA LYS A 278 16.56 -2.27 16.92
C LYS A 278 17.09 -3.45 16.11
N TYR A 279 16.26 -4.48 15.91
CA TYR A 279 16.60 -5.63 15.07
C TYR A 279 16.94 -5.20 13.63
N LEU A 280 16.06 -4.40 13.00
CA LEU A 280 16.28 -3.92 11.62
C LEU A 280 17.55 -3.06 11.52
N LYS A 281 17.83 -2.19 12.52
CA LYS A 281 19.07 -1.41 12.56
C LYS A 281 20.32 -2.29 12.60
N ASN A 282 20.30 -3.36 13.39
CA ASN A 282 21.41 -4.30 13.46
C ASN A 282 21.61 -5.05 12.15
N GLU A 283 20.52 -5.52 11.52
CA GLU A 283 20.56 -6.17 10.20
C GLU A 283 21.20 -5.27 9.13
N ILE A 284 20.87 -3.97 9.12
CA ILE A 284 21.49 -2.99 8.21
C ILE A 284 23.00 -2.88 8.47
N TYR A 285 23.41 -2.81 9.74
CA TYR A 285 24.82 -2.71 10.12
C TYR A 285 25.60 -3.95 9.68
N PHE A 286 25.09 -5.15 9.96
CA PHE A 286 25.73 -6.41 9.55
C PHE A 286 25.89 -6.50 8.02
N ASN A 287 24.84 -6.18 7.25
CA ASN A 287 24.90 -6.17 5.79
C ASN A 287 25.92 -5.16 5.24
N LYS A 288 26.20 -4.05 5.94
CA LYS A 288 27.19 -3.05 5.51
C LYS A 288 28.63 -3.53 5.70
N HIS A 289 28.88 -4.30 6.76
CA HIS A 289 30.23 -4.77 7.12
C HIS A 289 30.59 -6.13 6.52
N ASN A 290 29.60 -6.95 6.19
CA ASN A 290 29.79 -8.26 5.55
C ASN A 290 29.37 -8.18 4.07
N LYS A 291 30.10 -7.41 3.24
CA LYS A 291 29.89 -7.43 1.78
C LYS A 291 30.01 -8.89 1.28
N ILE A 292 28.86 -9.53 1.08
CA ILE A 292 28.66 -10.68 0.20
C ILE A 292 28.12 -10.11 -1.12
#